data_AF-Q5V5H4-F1
#
_entry.id   AF-Q5V5H4-F1
#
_cell.length_a   1.000
_cell.length_b   1.000
_cell.length_c   1.000
_cell.angle_alpha   90.00
_cell.angle_beta   90.00
_cell.angle_gamma   90.00
#
_symmetry.space_group_name_H-M   'P 1'
#
loop_
_entity.id
_entity.type
_entity.pdbx_description
1 polymer ?
#
loop_
_entity_poly.entity_id
_entity_poly.type
_entity_poly.pdbx_seq_one_letter_code
_entity_poly.pdbx_strand_id
1 'polypeptide(L)'
;MMTERGISRREFAKSAVAIGGTAALAACLDRGSGTVPKGTDDPSSLPARQHAWDASLATDDAGNNRLSRHHVLLLLDYASDGPPTDADREQVEAALRDLERAYEWSNEGLLFTLAYSPAYFDRFEADVAGVDLPEPMALAPFEDPELDTPDALLHLASDDERAVIAAEEALKGNRDTVNDHEMSATFEGVLREAERRTGFVGAGLPAENQDVDGVPDSEPVPEEAPL
;
A
#
# COMPACT_ATOMS: atom_id res chain seq x y z
N MET A 1 -11.35 27.16 31.16
CA MET A 1 -10.85 27.21 29.77
C MET A 1 -10.99 25.79 29.24
N MET A 2 -11.93 25.55 28.33
CA MET A 2 -12.21 24.22 27.80
C MET A 2 -11.00 23.74 26.99
N THR A 3 -10.39 22.63 27.41
CA THR A 3 -9.46 21.84 26.59
C THR A 3 -10.22 21.32 25.38
N GLU A 4 -9.81 21.70 24.17
CA GLU A 4 -10.22 20.99 22.95
C GLU A 4 -9.76 19.53 23.09
N ARG A 5 -10.70 18.64 23.41
CA ARG A 5 -10.51 17.19 23.32
C ARG A 5 -10.54 16.82 21.84
N GLY A 6 -9.40 16.95 21.16
CA GLY A 6 -9.23 16.55 19.77
C GLY A 6 -8.10 15.53 19.64
N ILE A 7 -8.29 14.54 18.77
CA ILE A 7 -7.21 13.64 18.31
C ILE A 7 -6.16 14.44 17.52
N SER A 8 -4.89 14.06 17.65
CA SER A 8 -3.79 14.68 16.91
C SER A 8 -3.94 14.44 15.40
N ARG A 9 -3.34 15.28 14.55
CA ARG A 9 -3.35 15.06 13.10
C ARG A 9 -2.76 13.71 12.71
N ARG A 10 -1.68 13.30 13.39
CA ARG A 10 -1.02 12.01 13.19
C ARG A 10 -1.93 10.83 13.52
N GLU A 11 -2.56 10.86 14.69
CA GLU A 11 -3.46 9.77 15.13
C GLU A 11 -4.73 9.70 14.27
N PHE A 12 -5.23 10.85 13.84
CA PHE A 12 -6.32 10.91 12.88
C PHE A 12 -5.93 10.28 11.53
N ALA A 13 -4.77 10.63 10.98
CA ALA A 13 -4.29 10.09 9.71
C ALA A 13 -4.12 8.56 9.76
N LYS A 14 -3.49 8.03 10.82
CA LYS A 14 -3.39 6.58 11.04
C LYS A 14 -4.77 5.93 11.08
N SER A 15 -5.70 6.49 11.86
CA SER A 15 -7.07 5.98 11.96
C SER A 15 -7.81 6.00 10.63
N ALA A 16 -7.66 7.06 9.85
CA ALA A 16 -8.29 7.20 8.55
C ALA A 16 -7.75 6.17 7.55
N VAL A 17 -6.44 5.93 7.50
CA VAL A 17 -5.84 4.88 6.66
C VAL A 17 -6.30 3.50 7.11
N ALA A 18 -6.37 3.25 8.43
CA ALA A 18 -6.86 1.99 8.98
C ALA A 18 -8.32 1.70 8.54
N ILE A 19 -9.19 2.72 8.55
CA ILE A 19 -10.58 2.61 8.11
C ILE A 19 -10.69 2.49 6.58
N GLY A 20 -9.90 3.28 5.84
CA GLY A 20 -9.99 3.36 4.38
C GLY A 20 -11.34 3.92 3.88
N GLY A 21 -11.60 3.79 2.58
CA GLY A 21 -12.87 4.19 2.00
C GLY A 21 -13.03 5.68 1.72
N THR A 22 -14.01 6.00 0.87
CA THR A 22 -14.38 7.38 0.50
C THR A 22 -14.66 8.31 1.69
N ALA A 23 -15.25 7.79 2.76
CA ALA A 23 -15.55 8.58 3.96
C ALA A 23 -14.29 9.01 4.73
N ALA A 24 -13.32 8.09 4.90
CA ALA A 24 -12.04 8.44 5.52
C ALA A 24 -11.26 9.41 4.64
N LEU A 25 -11.28 9.21 3.31
CA LEU A 25 -10.66 10.13 2.36
C LEU A 25 -11.23 11.54 2.47
N ALA A 26 -12.56 11.68 2.48
CA ALA A 26 -13.23 12.98 2.62
C ALA A 26 -12.80 13.67 3.93
N ALA A 27 -12.75 12.92 5.03
CA ALA A 27 -12.32 13.46 6.32
C ALA A 27 -10.83 13.90 6.30
N CYS A 28 -9.95 13.18 5.60
CA CYS A 28 -8.56 13.58 5.39
C CYS A 28 -8.43 14.82 4.50
N LEU A 29 -9.25 14.95 3.46
CA LEU A 29 -9.24 16.12 2.58
C LEU A 29 -9.71 17.38 3.30
N ASP A 30 -10.76 17.28 4.13
CA ASP A 30 -11.28 18.41 4.91
C ASP A 30 -10.28 18.92 5.97
N ARG A 31 -9.46 18.02 6.53
CA ARG A 31 -8.50 18.33 7.61
C ARG A 31 -7.10 18.61 7.09
N GLY A 32 -6.78 18.09 5.91
CA GLY A 32 -5.46 18.14 5.30
C GLY A 32 -5.14 19.49 4.66
N SER A 33 -3.86 19.81 4.61
CA SER A 33 -3.32 20.97 3.92
C SER A 33 -2.08 20.55 3.16
N GLY A 34 -1.88 21.08 1.95
CA GLY A 34 -0.73 20.76 1.10
C GLY A 34 -1.10 19.89 -0.10
N THR A 35 -0.23 19.92 -1.11
CA THR A 35 -0.36 19.20 -2.38
C THR A 35 0.58 18.01 -2.40
N VAL A 36 0.09 16.88 -2.90
CA VAL A 36 0.93 15.70 -3.16
C VAL A 36 1.70 15.91 -4.48
N PRO A 37 3.01 15.68 -4.54
CA PRO A 37 3.80 15.84 -5.75
C PRO A 37 3.22 15.04 -6.94
N LYS A 38 3.24 15.64 -8.13
CA LYS A 38 2.70 15.05 -9.36
C LYS A 38 3.68 14.05 -9.97
N GLY A 39 3.13 13.06 -10.67
CA GLY A 39 3.89 12.07 -11.39
C GLY A 39 4.49 12.56 -12.69
N THR A 40 4.87 11.60 -13.53
CA THR A 40 5.54 11.84 -14.81
C THR A 40 4.69 11.39 -15.98
N ASP A 41 4.72 12.15 -17.08
CA ASP A 41 4.10 11.73 -18.35
C ASP A 41 4.95 10.75 -19.15
N ASP A 42 6.20 10.52 -18.72
CA ASP A 42 7.15 9.57 -19.30
C ASP A 42 7.41 8.40 -18.35
N PRO A 43 6.62 7.30 -18.43
CA PRO A 43 6.81 6.12 -17.61
C PRO A 43 8.19 5.46 -17.78
N SER A 44 8.86 5.69 -18.92
CA SER A 44 10.20 5.12 -19.16
C SER A 44 11.29 5.77 -18.30
N SER A 45 10.99 6.92 -17.68
CA SER A 45 11.86 7.57 -16.69
C SER A 45 11.81 6.90 -15.32
N LEU A 46 10.82 6.03 -15.06
CA LEU A 46 10.66 5.34 -13.79
C LEU A 46 11.59 4.12 -13.68
N PRO A 47 11.92 3.70 -12.45
CA PRO A 47 12.72 2.49 -12.24
C PRO A 47 12.03 1.26 -12.85
N ALA A 48 12.79 0.45 -13.60
CA ALA A 48 12.27 -0.81 -14.14
C ALA A 48 11.87 -1.84 -13.07
N ARG A 49 12.32 -1.66 -11.82
CA ARG A 49 12.00 -2.54 -10.69
C ARG A 49 11.07 -1.83 -9.72
N GLN A 50 9.81 -2.22 -9.70
CA GLN A 50 8.80 -1.63 -8.80
C GLN A 50 9.18 -1.76 -7.32
N HIS A 51 9.86 -2.83 -6.91
CA HIS A 51 10.24 -3.06 -5.50
C HIS A 51 11.50 -2.30 -5.04
N ALA A 52 12.27 -1.71 -5.95
CA ALA A 52 13.58 -1.12 -5.65
C ALA A 52 13.44 0.33 -5.17
N TRP A 53 12.66 0.55 -4.11
CA TRP A 53 12.34 1.89 -3.60
C TRP A 53 13.54 2.66 -3.05
N ASP A 54 14.61 1.97 -2.63
CA ASP A 54 15.81 2.59 -2.06
C ASP A 54 16.37 3.78 -2.87
N ALA A 55 16.25 3.75 -4.19
CA ALA A 55 16.72 4.83 -5.07
C ALA A 55 15.82 6.09 -5.07
N SER A 56 14.62 5.98 -4.50
CA SER A 56 13.56 6.99 -4.54
C SER A 56 13.10 7.44 -3.15
N LEU A 57 13.56 6.78 -2.09
CA LEU A 57 13.25 7.16 -0.71
C LEU A 57 14.12 8.35 -0.27
N ALA A 58 13.51 9.27 0.48
CA ALA A 58 14.26 10.27 1.22
C ALA A 58 15.21 9.60 2.24
N THR A 59 16.36 10.21 2.48
CA THR A 59 17.31 9.75 3.49
C THR A 59 17.30 10.62 4.74
N ASP A 60 17.69 10.03 5.88
CA ASP A 60 17.94 10.78 7.10
C ASP A 60 19.36 11.40 7.13
N ASP A 61 19.66 12.14 8.20
CA ASP A 61 20.97 12.79 8.38
C ASP A 61 22.14 11.79 8.47
N ALA A 62 21.85 10.51 8.72
CA ALA A 62 22.81 9.41 8.75
C ALA A 62 22.88 8.63 7.41
N GLY A 63 22.08 9.03 6.41
CA GLY A 63 22.03 8.40 5.10
C GLY A 63 21.17 7.13 5.02
N ASN A 64 20.34 6.84 6.03
CA ASN A 64 19.42 5.71 5.99
C ASN A 64 18.16 6.06 5.21
N ASN A 65 17.62 5.11 4.46
CA ASN A 65 16.35 5.27 3.76
C ASN A 65 15.20 5.39 4.77
N ARG A 66 14.36 6.42 4.58
CA ARG A 66 13.14 6.62 5.35
C ARG A 66 11.99 5.96 4.62
N LEU A 67 11.42 4.91 5.21
CA LEU A 67 10.20 4.30 4.68
C LEU A 67 9.03 5.29 4.80
N SER A 68 8.07 5.13 3.88
CA SER A 68 6.82 5.87 3.91
C SER A 68 6.05 5.65 5.21
N ARG A 69 5.32 6.66 5.68
CA ARG A 69 4.55 6.57 6.94
C ARG A 69 3.33 5.67 6.88
N HIS A 70 2.64 5.65 5.75
CA HIS A 70 1.36 4.98 5.58
C HIS A 70 1.47 3.88 4.54
N HIS A 71 1.07 2.67 4.91
CA HIS A 71 1.03 1.51 4.04
C HIS A 71 -0.35 0.90 3.99
N VAL A 72 -0.80 0.55 2.79
CA VAL A 72 -1.99 -0.25 2.54
C VAL A 72 -1.58 -1.48 1.74
N LEU A 73 -1.96 -2.66 2.20
CA LEU A 73 -1.77 -3.93 1.50
C LEU A 73 -3.15 -4.46 1.12
N LEU A 74 -3.40 -4.62 -0.17
CA LEU A 74 -4.61 -5.24 -0.70
C LEU A 74 -4.27 -6.64 -1.16
N LEU A 75 -4.85 -7.63 -0.51
CA LEU A 75 -4.87 -9.02 -0.97
C LEU A 75 -6.02 -9.11 -1.98
N LEU A 76 -5.69 -9.51 -3.20
CA LEU A 76 -6.56 -9.42 -4.36
C LEU A 76 -6.80 -10.80 -4.97
N ASP A 77 -8.06 -11.10 -5.24
CA ASP A 77 -8.47 -12.27 -6.02
C ASP A 77 -8.80 -11.85 -7.45
N TYR A 78 -8.35 -12.63 -8.42
CA TYR A 78 -8.72 -12.47 -9.81
C TYR A 78 -10.18 -12.88 -10.00
N ALA A 79 -10.93 -12.01 -10.68
CA ALA A 79 -12.38 -12.01 -10.70
C ALA A 79 -13.02 -13.19 -11.45
N SER A 80 -12.26 -13.90 -12.26
CA SER A 80 -12.72 -14.98 -13.14
C SER A 80 -12.01 -16.30 -12.84
N ASP A 81 -12.66 -17.42 -13.15
CA ASP A 81 -12.13 -18.77 -12.90
C ASP A 81 -11.04 -19.20 -13.91
N GLY A 82 -10.93 -18.52 -15.05
CA GLY A 82 -9.98 -18.84 -16.12
C GLY A 82 -8.70 -17.99 -16.10
N PRO A 83 -7.75 -18.23 -17.02
CA PRO A 83 -6.56 -17.40 -17.12
C PRO A 83 -6.93 -15.94 -17.49
N PRO A 84 -6.24 -14.94 -16.92
CA PRO A 84 -6.38 -13.53 -17.27
C PRO A 84 -6.25 -13.25 -18.77
N THR A 85 -7.23 -12.54 -19.30
CA THR A 85 -7.26 -12.13 -20.71
C THR A 85 -6.28 -10.98 -20.98
N ASP A 86 -5.95 -10.73 -22.25
CA ASP A 86 -5.14 -9.57 -22.63
C ASP A 86 -5.83 -8.25 -22.21
N ALA A 87 -7.16 -8.17 -22.31
CA ALA A 87 -7.92 -7.01 -21.89
C ALA A 87 -7.83 -6.76 -20.37
N ASP A 88 -7.86 -7.83 -19.56
CA ASP A 88 -7.70 -7.72 -18.11
C ASP A 88 -6.31 -7.15 -17.75
N ARG A 89 -5.27 -7.63 -18.43
CA ARG A 89 -3.89 -7.19 -18.23
C ARG A 89 -3.71 -5.73 -18.64
N GLU A 90 -4.26 -5.35 -19.79
CA GLU A 90 -4.24 -3.96 -20.26
C GLU A 90 -4.99 -3.03 -19.30
N GLN A 91 -6.11 -3.47 -18.74
CA GLN A 91 -6.89 -2.70 -17.76
C GLN A 91 -6.10 -2.47 -16.46
N VAL A 92 -5.48 -3.52 -15.90
CA VAL A 92 -4.64 -3.41 -14.68
C VAL A 92 -3.43 -2.52 -14.94
N GLU A 93 -2.75 -2.70 -16.09
CA GLU A 93 -1.60 -1.87 -16.46
C GLU A 93 -1.99 -0.39 -16.62
N ALA A 94 -3.11 -0.10 -17.29
CA ALA A 94 -3.58 1.26 -17.48
C ALA A 94 -3.87 1.94 -16.13
N ALA A 95 -4.55 1.25 -15.21
CA ALA A 95 -4.86 1.79 -13.89
C ALA A 95 -3.59 2.11 -13.08
N LEU A 96 -2.57 1.24 -13.13
CA LEU A 96 -1.30 1.50 -12.46
C LEU A 96 -0.50 2.64 -13.11
N ARG A 97 -0.50 2.74 -14.45
CA ARG A 97 0.13 3.86 -15.17
C ARG A 97 -0.53 5.19 -14.87
N ASP A 98 -1.84 5.22 -14.64
CA ASP A 98 -2.53 6.44 -14.24
C ASP A 98 -2.08 6.89 -12.84
N LEU A 99 -1.78 5.95 -11.93
CA LEU A 99 -1.16 6.28 -10.64
C LEU A 99 0.27 6.84 -10.80
N GLU A 100 1.08 6.28 -11.71
CA GLU A 100 2.43 6.78 -12.04
C GLU A 100 2.41 8.21 -12.61
N ARG A 101 1.34 8.58 -13.32
CA ARG A 101 1.12 9.95 -13.83
C ARG A 101 0.58 10.87 -12.75
N ALA A 102 -0.29 10.35 -11.90
CA ALA A 102 -0.92 11.12 -10.83
C ALA A 102 0.07 11.50 -9.73
N TYR A 103 0.98 10.60 -9.36
CA TYR A 103 1.82 10.73 -8.17
C TYR A 103 3.30 10.62 -8.50
N GLU A 104 4.12 11.48 -7.89
CA GLU A 104 5.57 11.33 -7.98
C GLU A 104 5.99 9.99 -7.38
N TRP A 105 6.95 9.32 -8.01
CA TRP A 105 7.54 8.08 -7.51
C TRP A 105 8.53 8.40 -6.36
N SER A 106 8.00 8.70 -5.18
CA SER A 106 8.74 9.08 -3.97
C SER A 106 7.91 8.82 -2.70
N ASN A 107 8.52 8.95 -1.52
CA ASN A 107 7.80 8.86 -0.25
C ASN A 107 6.72 9.94 -0.11
N GLU A 108 6.93 11.15 -0.64
CA GLU A 108 5.95 12.23 -0.57
C GLU A 108 4.81 12.06 -1.58
N GLY A 109 5.06 11.38 -2.69
CA GLY A 109 4.07 11.00 -3.69
C GLY A 109 3.42 9.66 -3.38
N LEU A 110 3.60 8.67 -4.27
CA LEU A 110 3.10 7.31 -4.08
C LEU A 110 4.11 6.31 -4.61
N LEU A 111 4.42 5.31 -3.79
CA LEU A 111 5.16 4.12 -4.18
C LEU A 111 4.22 2.92 -4.15
N PHE A 112 4.35 2.01 -5.11
CA PHE A 112 3.57 0.79 -5.09
C PHE A 112 4.27 -0.42 -5.72
N THR A 113 3.83 -1.61 -5.34
CA THR A 113 4.23 -2.87 -5.99
C THR A 113 3.01 -3.77 -6.16
N LEU A 114 2.88 -4.41 -7.33
CA LEU A 114 1.90 -5.47 -7.56
C LEU A 114 2.66 -6.80 -7.68
N ALA A 115 2.48 -7.67 -6.70
CA ALA A 115 3.02 -9.02 -6.67
C ALA A 115 1.92 -10.05 -7.01
N TYR A 116 2.33 -11.20 -7.56
CA TYR A 116 1.44 -12.32 -7.86
C TYR A 116 1.89 -13.56 -7.09
N SER A 117 0.96 -14.28 -6.50
CA SER A 117 1.23 -15.52 -5.76
C SER A 117 1.21 -16.75 -6.68
N PRO A 118 1.61 -17.94 -6.20
CA PRO A 118 1.42 -19.19 -6.93
C PRO A 118 -0.03 -19.41 -7.42
N ALA A 119 -1.03 -19.07 -6.61
CA ALA A 119 -2.44 -19.22 -6.93
C ALA A 119 -2.88 -18.48 -8.22
N TYR A 120 -2.24 -17.34 -8.52
CA TYR A 120 -2.46 -16.67 -9.80
C TYR A 120 -2.04 -17.51 -11.00
N PHE A 121 -0.91 -18.19 -10.87
CA PHE A 121 -0.29 -18.95 -11.95
C PHE A 121 -0.91 -20.35 -12.15
N ASP A 122 -1.56 -20.91 -11.13
CA ASP A 122 -2.30 -22.19 -11.22
C ASP A 122 -3.44 -22.16 -12.26
N ARG A 123 -3.86 -20.98 -12.70
CA ARG A 123 -4.86 -20.79 -13.76
C ARG A 123 -4.33 -21.05 -15.17
N PHE A 124 -3.02 -21.08 -15.35
CA PHE A 124 -2.39 -21.34 -16.65
C PHE A 124 -2.12 -22.83 -16.81
N GLU A 125 -2.19 -23.33 -18.05
CA GLU A 125 -1.87 -24.72 -18.35
C GLU A 125 -0.37 -25.04 -18.19
N ALA A 126 0.48 -24.03 -18.23
CA ALA A 126 1.94 -24.17 -18.20
C ALA A 126 2.55 -23.31 -17.10
N ASP A 127 3.52 -23.89 -16.40
CA ASP A 127 4.30 -23.21 -15.38
C ASP A 127 5.12 -22.05 -15.96
N VAL A 128 5.41 -21.07 -15.10
CA VAL A 128 6.28 -19.95 -15.45
C VAL A 128 7.73 -20.44 -15.59
N ALA A 129 8.26 -20.38 -16.80
CA ALA A 129 9.62 -20.82 -17.06
C ALA A 129 10.65 -19.98 -16.28
N GLY A 130 11.48 -20.65 -15.47
CA GLY A 130 12.61 -20.03 -14.77
C GLY A 130 12.27 -19.35 -13.45
N VAL A 131 11.06 -19.55 -12.93
CA VAL A 131 10.62 -19.04 -11.62
C VAL A 131 10.12 -20.21 -10.77
N ASP A 132 10.57 -20.28 -9.53
CA ASP A 132 10.02 -21.21 -8.54
C ASP A 132 8.97 -20.47 -7.71
N LEU A 133 7.78 -21.06 -7.59
CA LEU A 133 6.60 -20.48 -6.93
C LEU A 133 6.12 -21.44 -5.84
N PRO A 134 6.86 -21.58 -4.72
CA PRO A 134 6.49 -22.49 -3.66
C PRO A 134 5.20 -22.04 -2.98
N GLU A 135 4.32 -22.99 -2.70
CA GLU A 135 3.17 -22.77 -1.84
C GLU A 135 3.62 -22.31 -0.44
N PRO A 136 2.89 -21.37 0.19
CA PRO A 136 3.20 -20.95 1.55
C PRO A 136 3.05 -22.14 2.50
N MET A 137 3.91 -22.20 3.51
CA MET A 137 3.90 -23.28 4.51
C MET A 137 4.33 -22.75 5.88
N ALA A 138 3.90 -23.44 6.94
CA ALA A 138 4.38 -23.18 8.28
C ALA A 138 5.92 -23.25 8.34
N LEU A 139 6.55 -22.31 9.06
CA LEU A 139 8.01 -22.27 9.18
C LEU A 139 8.51 -23.34 10.17
N ALA A 140 7.69 -23.67 11.18
CA ALA A 140 7.98 -24.72 12.14
C ALA A 140 6.82 -25.72 12.32
N PRO A 141 7.09 -27.00 12.63
CA PRO A 141 6.05 -28.04 12.74
C PRO A 141 5.02 -27.86 13.86
N PHE A 142 5.24 -26.91 14.78
CA PHE A 142 4.34 -26.62 15.90
C PHE A 142 3.47 -25.39 15.63
N GLU A 143 3.64 -24.74 14.49
CA GLU A 143 2.81 -23.62 14.03
C GLU A 143 1.65 -24.18 13.21
N ASP A 144 0.48 -23.55 13.33
CA ASP A 144 -0.70 -23.82 12.50
C ASP A 144 -1.25 -22.48 11.99
N PRO A 145 -0.49 -21.78 11.11
CA PRO A 145 -0.89 -20.47 10.62
C PRO A 145 -1.99 -20.61 9.56
N GLU A 146 -2.89 -19.63 9.53
CA GLU A 146 -3.69 -19.38 8.33
C GLU A 146 -2.78 -18.81 7.25
N LEU A 147 -2.72 -19.47 6.10
CA LEU A 147 -1.82 -19.11 5.01
C LEU A 147 -2.53 -18.17 4.04
N ASP A 148 -1.86 -17.07 3.70
CA ASP A 148 -2.34 -16.15 2.67
C ASP A 148 -2.18 -16.78 1.28
N THR A 149 -3.29 -17.01 0.58
CA THR A 149 -3.30 -17.49 -0.80
C THR A 149 -4.09 -16.57 -1.77
N PRO A 150 -3.99 -15.22 -1.67
CA PRO A 150 -4.62 -14.35 -2.66
C PRO A 150 -3.90 -14.50 -3.99
N ASP A 151 -4.52 -14.11 -5.10
CA ASP A 151 -3.87 -14.16 -6.41
C ASP A 151 -2.80 -13.09 -6.59
N ALA A 152 -3.08 -11.90 -6.06
CA ALA A 152 -2.16 -10.79 -6.11
C ALA A 152 -2.12 -10.02 -4.80
N LEU A 153 -1.03 -9.31 -4.58
CA LEU A 153 -0.86 -8.39 -3.47
C LEU A 153 -0.43 -7.03 -4.03
N LEU A 154 -1.26 -6.02 -3.81
CA LEU A 154 -0.90 -4.63 -4.08
C LEU A 154 -0.44 -3.97 -2.78
N HIS A 155 0.79 -3.49 -2.75
CA HIS A 155 1.32 -2.66 -1.67
C HIS A 155 1.35 -1.21 -2.12
N LEU A 156 0.63 -0.33 -1.42
CA LEU A 156 0.66 1.12 -1.59
C LEU A 156 1.38 1.76 -0.40
N ALA A 157 2.23 2.76 -0.66
CA ALA A 157 3.02 3.44 0.36
C ALA A 157 3.15 4.94 0.08
N SER A 158 2.90 5.78 1.09
CA SER A 158 3.10 7.24 1.02
C SER A 158 3.29 7.86 2.42
N ASP A 159 3.93 9.01 2.49
CA ASP A 159 3.94 9.88 3.65
C ASP A 159 2.65 10.70 3.79
N ASP A 160 1.85 10.78 2.73
CA ASP A 160 0.54 11.43 2.73
C ASP A 160 -0.59 10.40 2.81
N GLU A 161 -1.35 10.43 3.90
CA GLU A 161 -2.47 9.52 4.12
C GLU A 161 -3.53 9.57 3.01
N ARG A 162 -3.69 10.74 2.38
CA ARG A 162 -4.69 10.94 1.31
C ARG A 162 -4.26 10.22 0.05
N ALA A 163 -2.96 10.11 -0.21
CA ALA A 163 -2.46 9.48 -1.43
C ALA A 163 -2.78 7.98 -1.45
N VAL A 164 -2.49 7.26 -0.36
CA VAL A 164 -2.79 5.81 -0.27
C VAL A 164 -4.29 5.52 -0.31
N ILE A 165 -5.12 6.30 0.41
CA ILE A 165 -6.58 6.09 0.41
C ILE A 165 -7.17 6.47 -0.94
N ALA A 166 -6.76 7.58 -1.55
CA ALA A 166 -7.29 8.01 -2.85
C ALA A 166 -6.90 7.04 -3.97
N ALA A 167 -5.66 6.55 -3.99
CA ALA A 167 -5.22 5.54 -4.94
C ALA A 167 -6.00 4.23 -4.80
N GLU A 168 -6.18 3.75 -3.57
CA GLU A 168 -7.03 2.58 -3.27
C GLU A 168 -8.45 2.75 -3.81
N GLU A 169 -9.12 3.86 -3.49
CA GLU A 169 -10.50 4.11 -3.92
C GLU A 169 -10.63 4.26 -5.43
N ALA A 170 -9.63 4.85 -6.09
CA ALA A 170 -9.59 4.96 -7.54
C ALA A 170 -9.43 3.61 -8.23
N LEU A 171 -8.53 2.76 -7.73
CA LEU A 171 -8.37 1.40 -8.24
C LEU A 171 -9.64 0.57 -8.04
N LYS A 172 -10.40 0.80 -6.96
CA LYS A 172 -11.71 0.18 -6.74
C LYS A 172 -12.84 0.73 -7.62
N GLY A 173 -12.59 1.79 -8.39
CA GLY A 173 -13.62 2.47 -9.19
C GLY A 173 -14.56 3.38 -8.40
N ASN A 174 -14.23 3.68 -7.15
CA ASN A 174 -15.02 4.60 -6.32
C ASN A 174 -14.69 6.07 -6.59
N ARG A 175 -13.69 6.35 -7.45
CA ARG A 175 -13.21 7.69 -7.76
C ARG A 175 -12.55 7.79 -9.13
N ASP A 176 -12.98 8.76 -9.92
CA ASP A 176 -12.50 8.95 -11.30
C ASP A 176 -11.25 9.85 -11.42
N THR A 177 -10.79 10.46 -10.32
CA THR A 177 -9.67 11.42 -10.37
C THR A 177 -8.83 11.40 -9.11
N VAL A 178 -7.54 11.19 -9.22
CA VAL A 178 -6.58 11.18 -8.11
C VAL A 178 -5.45 12.16 -8.38
N ASN A 179 -5.10 12.97 -7.37
CA ASN A 179 -4.10 14.03 -7.52
C ASN A 179 -4.27 14.82 -8.84
N ASP A 180 -5.48 15.32 -9.10
CA ASP A 180 -5.86 16.06 -10.33
C ASP A 180 -5.62 15.32 -11.66
N HIS A 181 -5.41 14.01 -11.63
CA HIS A 181 -5.26 13.14 -12.80
C HIS A 181 -6.49 12.24 -12.94
N GLU A 182 -7.07 12.17 -14.14
CA GLU A 182 -8.22 11.33 -14.45
C GLU A 182 -7.79 9.87 -14.58
N MET A 183 -8.55 8.96 -13.98
CA MET A 183 -8.33 7.52 -14.12
C MET A 183 -8.99 7.03 -15.40
N SER A 184 -8.20 6.44 -16.29
CA SER A 184 -8.67 5.80 -17.52
C SER A 184 -9.12 4.35 -17.31
N ALA A 185 -8.65 3.71 -16.23
CA ALA A 185 -8.98 2.34 -15.88
C ALA A 185 -9.01 2.13 -14.35
N THR A 186 -9.66 1.04 -13.95
CA THR A 186 -9.78 0.59 -12.55
C THR A 186 -9.55 -0.92 -12.49
N PHE A 187 -9.56 -1.51 -11.30
CA PHE A 187 -9.54 -2.97 -11.11
C PHE A 187 -10.93 -3.61 -11.16
N GLU A 188 -11.99 -2.80 -11.29
CA GLU A 188 -13.36 -3.30 -11.27
C GLU A 188 -13.58 -4.38 -12.32
N GLY A 189 -14.12 -5.52 -11.88
CA GLY A 189 -14.37 -6.68 -12.74
C GLY A 189 -13.15 -7.54 -13.03
N VAL A 190 -11.94 -7.15 -12.61
CA VAL A 190 -10.68 -7.87 -12.87
C VAL A 190 -10.01 -8.36 -11.60
N LEU A 191 -9.74 -7.47 -10.64
CA LEU A 191 -9.17 -7.81 -9.33
C LEU A 191 -10.13 -7.35 -8.24
N ARG A 192 -10.46 -8.25 -7.31
CA ARG A 192 -11.35 -7.97 -6.18
C ARG A 192 -10.57 -8.02 -4.88
N GLU A 193 -10.86 -7.10 -3.98
CA GLU A 193 -10.31 -7.15 -2.62
C GLU A 193 -10.87 -8.37 -1.87
N ALA A 194 -9.97 -9.28 -1.50
CA ALA A 194 -10.22 -10.37 -0.58
C ALA A 194 -10.00 -9.92 0.86
N GLU A 195 -8.89 -9.21 1.10
CA GLU A 195 -8.53 -8.67 2.41
C GLU A 195 -7.75 -7.37 2.25
N ARG A 196 -7.88 -6.49 3.24
CA ARG A 196 -7.15 -5.24 3.35
C ARG A 196 -6.40 -5.18 4.67
N ARG A 197 -5.10 -4.93 4.61
CA ARG A 197 -4.24 -4.72 5.78
C ARG A 197 -3.56 -3.35 5.70
N THR A 198 -3.15 -2.82 6.84
CA THR A 198 -2.48 -1.52 6.93
C THR A 198 -1.23 -1.59 7.81
N GLY A 199 -0.23 -0.78 7.48
CA GLY A 199 0.99 -0.62 8.26
C GLY A 199 1.35 0.84 8.44
N PHE A 200 2.07 1.13 9.53
CA PHE A 200 2.53 2.48 9.86
C PHE A 200 3.99 2.46 10.25
N VAL A 201 4.76 3.43 9.78
CA VAL A 201 6.18 3.62 10.13
C VAL A 201 6.41 5.01 10.70
N GLY A 202 7.27 5.10 11.72
CA GLY A 202 7.63 6.37 12.34
C GLY A 202 7.92 6.29 13.84
N ALA A 203 8.67 7.29 14.31
CA ALA A 203 9.07 7.41 15.71
C ALA A 203 7.89 7.40 16.69
N GLY A 204 8.08 6.72 17.82
CA GLY A 204 7.13 6.63 18.91
C GLY A 204 6.18 5.44 18.83
N LEU A 205 6.08 4.76 17.68
CA LEU A 205 5.26 3.56 17.54
C LEU A 205 5.64 2.42 18.52
N PRO A 206 6.92 2.14 18.82
CA PRO A 206 7.27 1.15 19.84
C PRO A 206 6.77 1.53 21.23
N ALA A 207 6.84 2.83 21.55
CA ALA A 207 6.40 3.34 22.84
C ALA A 207 4.87 3.30 22.98
N GLU A 208 4.16 3.53 21.87
CA GLU A 208 2.70 3.49 21.80
C GLU A 208 2.11 2.06 21.86
N ASN A 209 2.89 1.02 21.51
CA ASN A 209 2.43 -0.37 21.40
C ASN A 209 3.27 -1.35 22.24
N GLN A 210 3.69 -0.97 23.44
CA GLN A 210 4.50 -1.83 24.32
C GLN A 210 3.76 -3.05 24.87
N ASP A 211 2.45 -3.10 24.70
CA ASP A 211 1.55 -4.18 25.15
C ASP A 211 1.46 -5.36 24.18
N VAL A 212 2.41 -5.49 23.25
CA VAL A 212 2.52 -6.61 22.30
C VAL A 212 3.47 -7.71 22.81
N ASP A 213 3.10 -8.97 22.55
CA ASP A 213 3.91 -10.13 22.90
C ASP A 213 5.33 -10.03 22.32
N GLY A 214 6.34 -10.07 23.20
CA GLY A 214 7.75 -10.01 22.83
C GLY A 214 8.48 -8.70 23.16
N VAL A 215 7.75 -7.65 23.58
CA VAL A 215 8.35 -6.41 24.11
C VAL A 215 8.44 -6.51 25.64
N PRO A 216 9.60 -6.26 26.28
CA PRO A 216 9.71 -6.33 27.74
C PRO A 216 8.87 -5.27 28.46
N ASP A 217 7.98 -5.68 29.37
CA ASP A 217 7.13 -4.79 30.18
C ASP A 217 7.90 -3.93 31.21
N SER A 218 9.21 -4.15 31.37
CA SER A 218 9.97 -3.72 32.54
C SER A 218 10.48 -2.28 32.50
N GLU A 219 10.70 -1.70 31.31
CA GLU A 219 11.14 -0.31 31.15
C GLU A 219 10.42 0.33 29.95
N PRO A 220 9.91 1.57 30.08
CA PRO A 220 9.22 2.22 28.97
C PRO A 220 10.22 2.44 27.83
N VAL A 221 9.93 1.85 26.68
CA VAL A 221 10.58 2.15 25.40
C VAL A 221 10.57 3.67 25.18
N PRO A 222 11.70 4.29 24.83
CA PRO A 222 11.78 5.73 24.63
C PRO A 222 10.77 6.24 23.59
N GLU A 223 10.18 7.42 23.82
CA GLU A 223 9.21 8.03 22.87
C GLU A 223 9.82 8.35 21.51
N GLU A 224 11.15 8.46 21.43
CA GLU A 224 11.90 8.66 20.18
C GLU A 224 12.45 7.36 19.60
N ALA A 225 12.09 6.19 20.16
CA ALA A 225 12.54 4.92 19.63
C ALA A 225 12.13 4.79 18.15
N PRO A 226 13.10 4.50 17.27
CA PRO A 226 12.80 4.29 15.86
C PRO A 226 11.97 3.02 15.68
N LEU A 227 11.00 3.08 14.77
CA LEU A 227 10.47 1.96 13.99
C LEU A 227 10.57 2.35 12.52
#